data_AF-A0A5U8J9I7-F1
#
_entry.id   AF-A0A5U8J9I7-F1
#
_cell.length_a   1.000
_cell.length_b   1.000
_cell.length_c   1.000
_cell.angle_alpha   90.00
_cell.angle_beta   90.00
_cell.angle_gamma   90.00
#
_symmetry.space_group_name_H-M   'P 1'
#
loop_
_entity.id
_entity.type
_entity.pdbx_description
1 polymer ?
#
loop_
_entity_poly.entity_id
_entity_poly.type
_entity_poly.pdbx_seq_one_letter_code
_entity_poly.pdbx_strand_id
1 'polypeptide(L)'
;MAYQTGSLKNAADLIKQLITVLQAKGWVVDKQATSDTGQEWYIHNAAGGYYYIRGTSNTSAGTAVLYIAGNTGFDGTKEVYEQPGTTGQGWIQAGSESDPVISYDAFITSRYCHVVIQTRQNFFNHFGFGVLDKEGDYAGGQYLYRGSQAMPFDHHDNVSDSYVRAELPGETGLTAGWYPFRKTAPRAMGSGAPMFDSLHPDLLAIETSQSALGGVLAPVPVAIYLTTAKKTNLRAGVVPDFCVCHMKGLTPRAKVEVNGEQWMVIPIAHLTLTKPEHWHYDDTFTYAYAYRMNA
;
A
#
# COMPACT_ATOMS: atom_id res chain seq x y z
N MET A 1 5.14 -16.90 -4.44
CA MET A 1 5.31 -15.70 -3.57
C MET A 1 6.27 -16.01 -2.42
N ALA A 2 6.87 -15.00 -1.76
CA ALA A 2 7.53 -15.16 -0.46
C ALA A 2 6.74 -14.43 0.62
N TYR A 3 6.64 -15.07 1.79
CA TYR A 3 6.10 -14.49 3.00
C TYR A 3 7.24 -14.36 4.03
N GLN A 4 7.39 -13.18 4.63
CA GLN A 4 8.37 -12.90 5.67
C GLN A 4 7.68 -12.21 6.85
N THR A 5 8.00 -12.64 8.07
CA THR A 5 7.50 -12.01 9.30
C THR A 5 8.60 -11.99 10.35
N GLY A 6 8.50 -11.07 11.30
CA GLY A 6 9.43 -10.95 12.42
C GLY A 6 9.11 -9.76 13.31
N SER A 7 9.94 -9.57 14.33
CA SER A 7 9.98 -8.35 15.14
C SER A 7 11.06 -7.39 14.61
N LEU A 8 10.92 -6.11 14.93
CA LEU A 8 11.80 -5.06 14.43
C LEU A 8 12.18 -4.11 15.55
N LYS A 9 13.40 -3.57 15.48
CA LYS A 9 13.86 -2.54 16.41
C LYS A 9 13.58 -1.13 15.88
N ASN A 10 13.67 -0.94 14.56
CA ASN A 10 13.44 0.34 13.89
C ASN A 10 13.10 0.13 12.39
N ALA A 11 12.75 1.23 11.72
CA ALA A 11 12.37 1.26 10.31
C ALA A 11 13.52 0.89 9.35
N ALA A 12 14.76 1.28 9.64
CA ALA A 12 15.92 0.94 8.81
C ALA A 12 16.18 -0.57 8.78
N ASP A 13 16.05 -1.25 9.92
CA ASP A 13 16.21 -2.70 10.04
C ASP A 13 15.13 -3.46 9.25
N LEU A 14 13.90 -2.95 9.18
CA LEU A 14 12.84 -3.51 8.35
C LEU A 14 13.21 -3.43 6.88
N ILE A 15 13.56 -2.24 6.38
CA ILE A 15 13.87 -2.09 4.96
C ILE A 15 15.05 -2.96 4.54
N LYS A 16 16.09 -3.05 5.37
CA LYS A 16 17.25 -3.92 5.09
C LYS A 16 16.86 -5.40 4.95
N GLN A 17 15.93 -5.87 5.79
CA GLN A 17 15.38 -7.22 5.68
C GLN A 17 14.54 -7.41 4.40
N LEU A 18 13.68 -6.43 4.07
CA LEU A 18 12.86 -6.47 2.85
C LEU A 18 13.72 -6.46 1.58
N ILE A 19 14.76 -5.62 1.52
CA ILE A 19 15.68 -5.53 0.37
C ILE A 19 16.32 -6.88 0.08
N THR A 20 16.73 -7.61 1.11
CA THR A 20 17.34 -8.95 0.96
C THR A 20 16.37 -9.92 0.27
N VAL A 21 15.09 -9.91 0.65
CA VAL A 21 14.07 -10.76 0.04
C VAL A 21 13.67 -10.28 -1.35
N LEU A 22 13.58 -8.95 -1.57
CA LEU A 22 13.33 -8.36 -2.88
C LEU A 22 14.40 -8.79 -3.89
N GLN A 23 15.68 -8.70 -3.53
CA GLN A 23 16.77 -9.17 -4.38
C GLN A 23 16.66 -10.67 -4.68
N ALA A 24 16.32 -11.48 -3.68
CA ALA A 24 16.07 -12.91 -3.87
C ALA A 24 14.85 -13.20 -4.78
N LYS A 25 13.96 -12.22 -4.99
CA LYS A 25 12.83 -12.28 -5.94
C LYS A 25 13.13 -11.59 -7.29
N GLY A 26 14.38 -11.23 -7.54
CA GLY A 26 14.82 -10.66 -8.82
C GLY A 26 14.65 -9.16 -8.94
N TRP A 27 14.42 -8.45 -7.83
CA TRP A 27 14.56 -7.00 -7.81
C TRP A 27 16.03 -6.60 -7.83
N VAL A 28 16.31 -5.45 -8.42
CA VAL A 28 17.65 -4.87 -8.50
C VAL A 28 17.73 -3.70 -7.53
N VAL A 29 18.87 -3.59 -6.86
CA VAL A 29 19.25 -2.39 -6.09
C VAL A 29 20.17 -1.56 -6.97
N ASP A 30 19.68 -0.43 -7.44
CA ASP A 30 20.40 0.47 -8.33
C ASP A 30 21.40 1.36 -7.58
N LYS A 31 21.00 1.85 -6.40
CA LYS A 31 21.82 2.64 -5.49
C LYS A 31 21.41 2.33 -4.06
N GLN A 32 22.41 2.18 -3.21
CA GLN A 32 22.26 2.24 -1.76
C GLN A 32 23.06 3.44 -1.27
N ALA A 33 22.44 4.27 -0.45
CA ALA A 33 23.11 5.39 0.19
C ALA A 33 22.77 5.44 1.68
N THR A 34 23.61 6.15 2.41
CA THR A 34 23.39 6.47 3.82
C THR A 34 23.15 7.97 3.90
N SER A 35 22.09 8.36 4.59
CA SER A 35 21.82 9.74 4.99
C SER A 35 22.07 9.88 6.49
N ASP A 36 22.23 11.12 6.97
CA ASP A 36 22.45 11.40 8.39
C ASP A 36 21.35 10.84 9.32
N THR A 37 20.19 10.48 8.77
CA THR A 37 19.02 10.03 9.52
C THR A 37 18.55 8.62 9.15
N GLY A 38 19.23 7.90 8.27
CA GLY A 38 18.79 6.56 7.85
C GLY A 38 19.48 6.00 6.62
N GLN A 39 19.06 4.79 6.23
CA GLN A 39 19.53 4.12 5.02
C GLN A 39 18.47 4.19 3.93
N GLU A 40 18.92 4.41 2.71
CA GLU A 40 18.06 4.55 1.54
C GLU A 40 18.48 3.64 0.39
N TRP A 41 17.49 3.18 -0.36
CA TRP A 41 17.64 2.27 -1.48
C TRP A 41 16.79 2.75 -2.65
N TYR A 42 17.40 2.70 -3.82
CA TYR A 42 16.74 2.86 -5.11
C TYR A 42 16.69 1.48 -5.73
N ILE A 43 15.49 1.03 -6.05
CA ILE A 43 15.25 -0.34 -6.51
C ILE A 43 14.35 -0.34 -7.73
N HIS A 44 14.51 -1.38 -8.55
CA HIS A 44 13.57 -1.67 -9.62
C HIS A 44 13.27 -3.15 -9.78
N ASN A 45 12.19 -3.44 -10.50
CA ASN A 45 11.83 -4.79 -10.90
C ASN A 45 11.74 -4.94 -12.42
N ALA A 46 11.76 -6.19 -12.89
CA ALA A 46 11.64 -6.51 -14.31
C ALA A 46 10.28 -6.12 -14.92
N ALA A 47 9.26 -5.87 -14.10
CA ALA A 47 7.96 -5.36 -14.53
C ALA A 47 7.95 -3.84 -14.80
N GLY A 48 9.11 -3.18 -14.69
CA GLY A 48 9.29 -1.75 -15.00
C GLY A 48 8.91 -0.80 -13.86
N GLY A 49 8.77 -1.29 -12.63
CA GLY A 49 8.58 -0.44 -11.46
C GLY A 49 9.91 0.05 -10.89
N TYR A 50 10.05 1.36 -10.70
CA TYR A 50 11.19 2.01 -10.05
C TYR A 50 10.73 2.70 -8.77
N TYR A 51 11.40 2.44 -7.65
CA TYR A 51 11.01 2.95 -6.35
C TYR A 51 12.21 3.41 -5.54
N TYR A 52 11.96 4.40 -4.70
CA TYR A 52 12.85 4.79 -3.62
C TYR A 52 12.22 4.35 -2.30
N ILE A 53 13.02 3.77 -1.41
CA ILE A 53 12.62 3.50 -0.04
C ILE A 53 13.72 3.91 0.94
N ARG A 54 13.33 4.53 2.05
CA ARG A 54 14.26 4.88 3.14
C ARG A 54 13.64 4.55 4.48
N GLY A 55 14.43 3.93 5.35
CA GLY A 55 14.08 3.77 6.76
C GLY A 55 14.95 4.64 7.63
N THR A 56 14.34 5.40 8.53
CA THR A 56 15.10 6.21 9.50
C THR A 56 15.53 5.36 10.69
N SER A 57 16.74 5.62 11.20
CA SER A 57 17.03 5.33 12.62
C SER A 57 16.18 6.27 13.47
N ASN A 58 15.78 5.86 14.68
CA ASN A 58 14.91 6.67 15.55
C ASN A 58 15.34 8.14 15.53
N THR A 59 14.41 9.02 15.15
CA THR A 59 14.64 10.48 15.23
C THR A 59 14.83 10.88 16.69
N SER A 60 15.32 12.09 16.96
CA SER A 60 15.40 12.66 18.32
C SER A 60 14.07 12.68 19.07
N ALA A 61 12.95 12.46 18.37
CA ALA A 61 11.59 12.31 18.89
C ALA A 61 11.15 10.84 19.06
N GLY A 62 12.07 9.87 19.00
CA GLY A 62 11.79 8.45 19.22
C GLY A 62 10.93 7.79 18.13
N THR A 63 10.70 8.44 16.98
CA THR A 63 9.79 7.92 15.94
C THR A 63 10.57 7.24 14.81
N ALA A 64 10.13 6.03 14.45
CA ALA A 64 10.61 5.26 13.31
C ALA A 64 9.72 5.56 12.08
N VAL A 65 10.33 6.12 11.04
CA VAL A 65 9.62 6.58 9.84
C VAL A 65 10.18 5.86 8.61
N LEU A 66 9.28 5.48 7.72
CA LEU A 66 9.61 4.98 6.40
C LEU A 66 9.21 6.01 5.36
N TYR A 67 10.06 6.20 4.36
CA TYR A 67 9.77 7.03 3.20
C TYR A 67 9.69 6.17 1.96
N ILE A 68 8.78 6.52 1.06
CA ILE A 68 8.62 5.86 -0.23
C ILE A 68 8.32 6.88 -1.33
N ALA A 69 8.88 6.64 -2.52
CA ALA A 69 8.55 7.35 -3.75
C ALA A 69 8.51 6.40 -4.94
N GLY A 70 7.71 6.73 -5.94
CA GLY A 70 7.67 6.07 -7.24
C GLY A 70 8.40 6.90 -8.28
N ASN A 71 9.11 6.24 -9.18
CA ASN A 71 9.86 6.88 -10.27
C ASN A 71 9.52 6.20 -11.61
N THR A 72 9.87 6.86 -12.70
CA THR A 72 9.74 6.33 -14.08
C THR A 72 11.03 5.75 -14.62
N GLY A 73 12.13 5.92 -13.88
CA GLY A 73 13.45 5.40 -14.18
C GLY A 73 14.39 5.68 -13.01
N PHE A 74 15.68 5.40 -13.23
CA PHE A 74 16.73 5.64 -12.25
C PHE A 74 17.88 6.45 -12.86
N ASP A 75 18.38 7.43 -12.13
CA ASP A 75 19.57 8.21 -12.46
C ASP A 75 20.51 8.22 -11.25
N GLY A 76 21.67 7.56 -11.40
CA GLY A 76 22.64 7.37 -10.30
C GLY A 76 23.31 8.66 -9.82
N THR A 77 23.15 9.77 -10.54
CA THR A 77 23.70 11.08 -10.17
C THR A 77 22.73 11.94 -9.38
N LYS A 78 21.47 11.50 -9.24
CA LYS A 78 20.39 12.30 -8.67
C LYS A 78 19.90 11.76 -7.34
N GLU A 79 19.34 12.67 -6.54
CA GLU A 79 18.65 12.33 -5.30
C GLU A 79 17.15 12.13 -5.52
N VAL A 80 16.43 11.65 -4.49
CA VAL A 80 15.03 11.21 -4.58
C VAL A 80 14.06 12.20 -5.26
N TYR A 81 14.24 13.51 -5.02
CA TYR A 81 13.37 14.56 -5.58
C TYR A 81 13.71 14.93 -7.03
N GLU A 82 14.83 14.43 -7.54
CA GLU A 82 15.32 14.72 -8.88
C GLU A 82 15.32 13.46 -9.77
N GLN A 83 14.97 12.30 -9.21
CA GLN A 83 14.81 11.07 -9.96
C GLN A 83 13.79 11.23 -11.11
N PRO A 84 14.01 10.55 -12.27
CA PRO A 84 13.13 10.68 -13.43
C PRO A 84 11.66 10.41 -13.09
N GLY A 85 10.80 11.42 -13.25
CA GLY A 85 9.35 11.29 -13.03
C GLY A 85 8.97 10.89 -11.61
N THR A 86 9.72 11.34 -10.61
CA THR A 86 9.46 11.07 -9.18
C THR A 86 8.11 11.59 -8.72
N THR A 87 7.44 10.84 -7.84
CA THR A 87 6.28 11.33 -7.07
C THR A 87 6.67 12.30 -5.96
N GLY A 88 7.97 12.47 -5.70
CA GLY A 88 8.47 12.93 -4.41
C GLY A 88 8.29 11.85 -3.33
N GLN A 89 9.07 11.97 -2.26
CA GLN A 89 8.88 11.11 -1.09
C GLN A 89 7.81 11.67 -0.17
N GLY A 90 7.15 10.77 0.52
CA GLY A 90 6.42 11.06 1.74
C GLY A 90 6.52 9.85 2.66
N TRP A 91 5.80 9.88 3.77
CA TRP A 91 6.20 9.08 4.91
C TRP A 91 5.06 8.26 5.51
N ILE A 92 5.43 7.18 6.18
CA ILE A 92 4.57 6.36 7.02
C ILE A 92 5.27 6.13 8.35
N GLN A 93 4.54 6.29 9.45
CA GLN A 93 5.05 5.95 10.77
C GLN A 93 5.10 4.44 10.90
N ALA A 94 6.31 3.90 10.99
CA ALA A 94 6.52 2.49 11.24
C ALA A 94 6.35 2.18 12.74
N GLY A 95 6.70 3.11 13.62
CA GLY A 95 6.53 2.98 15.07
C GLY A 95 7.09 4.18 15.82
N SER A 96 7.01 4.18 17.14
CA SER A 96 7.62 5.19 18.01
C SER A 96 8.12 4.58 19.32
N GLU A 97 8.79 5.35 20.18
CA GLU A 97 9.18 4.91 21.52
C GLU A 97 7.96 4.56 22.39
N SER A 98 6.85 5.28 22.24
CA SER A 98 5.60 4.94 22.90
C SER A 98 4.92 3.72 22.25
N ASP A 99 5.17 3.51 20.95
CA ASP A 99 4.44 2.56 20.08
C ASP A 99 5.44 1.71 19.28
N PRO A 100 6.26 0.90 19.97
CA PRO A 100 7.31 0.15 19.31
C PRO A 100 6.71 -0.85 18.34
N VAL A 101 7.40 -1.09 17.23
CA VAL A 101 6.99 -2.11 16.27
C VAL A 101 6.96 -3.47 16.95
N ILE A 102 5.79 -4.08 16.99
CA ILE A 102 5.60 -5.42 17.56
C ILE A 102 6.03 -6.46 16.52
N SER A 103 5.48 -6.36 15.32
CA SER A 103 5.68 -7.33 14.26
C SER A 103 5.45 -6.73 12.88
N TYR A 104 5.92 -7.42 11.85
CA TYR A 104 5.55 -7.14 10.47
C TYR A 104 5.18 -8.41 9.72
N ASP A 105 4.43 -8.25 8.64
CA ASP A 105 4.11 -9.27 7.66
C ASP A 105 4.38 -8.71 6.27
N ALA A 106 5.26 -9.35 5.51
CA ALA A 106 5.65 -8.92 4.17
C ALA A 106 5.33 -10.01 3.14
N PHE A 107 4.67 -9.60 2.07
CA PHE A 107 4.22 -10.43 0.94
C PHE A 107 4.95 -9.93 -0.31
N ILE A 108 5.91 -10.72 -0.78
CA ILE A 108 6.89 -10.27 -1.76
C ILE A 108 6.91 -11.20 -2.97
N THR A 109 6.84 -10.62 -4.16
CA THR A 109 7.01 -11.31 -5.44
C THR A 109 8.05 -10.57 -6.29
N SER A 110 8.28 -11.03 -7.52
CA SER A 110 9.08 -10.29 -8.50
C SER A 110 8.38 -9.01 -9.01
N ARG A 111 7.08 -8.80 -8.68
CA ARG A 111 6.27 -7.67 -9.19
C ARG A 111 5.87 -6.67 -8.12
N TYR A 112 5.76 -7.09 -6.86
CA TYR A 112 5.29 -6.22 -5.78
C TYR A 112 5.89 -6.59 -4.41
N CYS A 113 5.76 -5.64 -3.48
CA CYS A 113 6.02 -5.76 -2.06
C CYS A 113 4.85 -5.15 -1.30
N HIS A 114 4.12 -5.95 -0.52
CA HIS A 114 3.13 -5.45 0.42
C HIS A 114 3.57 -5.76 1.82
N VAL A 115 3.42 -4.77 2.71
CA VAL A 115 3.88 -4.89 4.08
C VAL A 115 2.81 -4.36 5.02
N VAL A 116 2.61 -5.12 6.09
CA VAL A 116 1.83 -4.73 7.25
C VAL A 116 2.78 -4.60 8.42
N ILE A 117 2.66 -3.51 9.17
CA ILE A 117 3.34 -3.27 10.43
C ILE A 117 2.30 -3.24 11.54
N GLN A 118 2.56 -3.94 12.63
CA GLN A 118 1.78 -3.80 13.86
C GLN A 118 2.56 -2.96 14.88
N THR A 119 2.00 -1.83 15.32
CA THR A 119 2.62 -0.90 16.28
C THR A 119 2.11 -1.09 17.70
N ARG A 120 0.86 -1.52 17.87
CA ARG A 120 0.24 -1.85 19.17
C ARG A 120 -0.73 -3.02 19.01
N GLN A 121 -1.29 -3.54 20.09
CA GLN A 121 -2.32 -4.57 20.00
C GLN A 121 -3.49 -4.05 19.15
N ASN A 122 -3.79 -4.76 18.05
CA ASN A 122 -4.84 -4.43 17.08
C ASN A 122 -4.65 -3.16 16.23
N PHE A 123 -3.50 -2.49 16.25
CA PHE A 123 -3.22 -1.34 15.38
C PHE A 123 -2.24 -1.73 14.27
N PHE A 124 -2.66 -1.52 13.02
CA PHE A 124 -1.94 -1.92 11.83
C PHE A 124 -1.70 -0.72 10.90
N ASN A 125 -0.50 -0.67 10.33
CA ASN A 125 -0.10 0.28 9.30
C ASN A 125 0.30 -0.50 8.06
N HIS A 126 -0.15 -0.06 6.90
CA HIS A 126 0.02 -0.79 5.65
C HIS A 126 0.78 0.06 4.66
N PHE A 127 1.75 -0.51 3.97
CA PHE A 127 2.36 0.14 2.83
C PHE A 127 2.75 -0.88 1.78
N GLY A 128 2.99 -0.42 0.58
CA GLY A 128 3.44 -1.31 -0.47
C GLY A 128 3.62 -0.59 -1.79
N PHE A 129 4.20 -1.33 -2.71
CA PHE A 129 4.53 -0.86 -4.04
C PHE A 129 4.64 -2.03 -5.01
N GLY A 130 4.43 -1.77 -6.29
CA GLY A 130 4.45 -2.82 -7.29
C GLY A 130 3.80 -2.38 -8.58
N VAL A 131 3.52 -3.34 -9.45
CA VAL A 131 2.88 -3.07 -10.74
C VAL A 131 1.52 -3.78 -10.80
N LEU A 132 0.47 -3.04 -11.15
CA LEU A 132 -0.90 -3.55 -11.28
C LEU A 132 -0.97 -4.72 -12.26
N ASP A 133 -1.95 -5.58 -12.06
CA ASP A 133 -2.53 -6.37 -13.14
C ASP A 133 -3.36 -5.43 -14.00
N LYS A 134 -2.70 -4.87 -15.02
CA LYS A 134 -3.26 -3.80 -15.85
C LYS A 134 -4.46 -4.28 -16.64
N GLU A 135 -5.47 -3.43 -16.71
CA GLU A 135 -6.60 -3.55 -17.60
C GLU A 135 -6.52 -2.44 -18.65
N GLY A 136 -6.33 -2.82 -19.90
CA GLY A 136 -6.14 -1.90 -21.02
C GLY A 136 -4.68 -1.70 -21.44
N ASP A 137 -4.52 -1.03 -22.59
CA ASP A 137 -3.21 -0.77 -23.19
C ASP A 137 -2.75 0.67 -22.88
N TYR A 138 -1.93 0.80 -21.85
CA TYR A 138 -1.32 2.06 -21.46
C TYR A 138 0.08 1.82 -20.86
N ALA A 139 0.96 2.80 -21.02
CA ALA A 139 2.28 2.76 -20.40
C ALA A 139 2.17 3.12 -18.92
N GLY A 140 2.94 2.42 -18.08
CA GLY A 140 2.88 2.56 -16.62
C GLY A 140 2.30 1.32 -15.96
N GLY A 141 1.46 1.52 -14.93
CA GLY A 141 0.92 0.49 -14.06
C GLY A 141 1.63 0.39 -12.71
N GLN A 142 2.67 1.19 -12.48
CA GLN A 142 3.31 1.29 -11.16
C GLN A 142 2.32 1.83 -10.15
N TYR A 143 2.34 1.33 -8.93
CA TYR A 143 1.61 1.90 -7.82
C TYR A 143 2.47 1.90 -6.56
N LEU A 144 2.10 2.78 -5.63
CA LEU A 144 2.56 2.75 -4.26
C LEU A 144 1.46 3.27 -3.34
N TYR A 145 1.39 2.74 -2.14
CA TYR A 145 0.42 3.17 -1.13
C TYR A 145 1.03 3.22 0.25
N ARG A 146 0.43 4.05 1.09
CA ARG A 146 0.85 4.31 2.47
C ARG A 146 -0.39 4.48 3.34
N GLY A 147 -0.44 3.78 4.45
CA GLY A 147 -1.47 3.85 5.48
C GLY A 147 -0.87 4.37 6.78
N SER A 148 -0.88 5.69 6.98
CA SER A 148 -0.50 6.33 8.26
C SER A 148 -1.65 7.12 8.87
N GLN A 149 -2.30 7.98 8.08
CA GLN A 149 -3.45 8.82 8.47
C GLN A 149 -4.64 8.69 7.50
N ALA A 150 -4.35 8.36 6.23
CA ALA A 150 -5.33 7.95 5.23
C ALA A 150 -5.17 6.45 5.00
N MET A 151 -6.28 5.73 4.82
CA MET A 151 -6.20 4.29 4.55
C MET A 151 -5.52 4.04 3.19
N PRO A 152 -4.79 2.93 3.02
CA PRO A 152 -4.18 2.57 1.73
C PRO A 152 -5.14 2.70 0.57
N PHE A 153 -4.78 3.40 -0.51
CA PHE A 153 -5.65 3.61 -1.68
C PHE A 153 -6.92 4.43 -1.42
N ASP A 154 -7.02 5.13 -0.30
CA ASP A 154 -8.11 6.08 -0.04
C ASP A 154 -7.86 7.41 -0.77
N HIS A 155 -8.95 7.97 -1.28
CA HIS A 155 -9.00 9.20 -2.06
C HIS A 155 -9.72 10.34 -1.30
N HIS A 156 -10.26 10.09 -0.11
CA HIS A 156 -11.13 11.01 0.62
C HIS A 156 -10.43 12.35 0.95
N ASP A 157 -9.14 12.30 1.26
CA ASP A 157 -8.37 13.48 1.61
C ASP A 157 -7.36 13.87 0.53
N ASN A 158 -7.18 15.17 0.30
CA ASN A 158 -6.20 15.73 -0.66
C ASN A 158 -4.74 15.61 -0.17
N VAL A 159 -4.47 14.72 0.78
CA VAL A 159 -3.16 14.47 1.41
C VAL A 159 -2.66 13.05 1.15
N SER A 160 -3.32 12.25 0.31
CA SER A 160 -2.81 10.91 0.04
C SER A 160 -1.50 11.01 -0.73
N ASP A 161 -0.44 10.54 -0.09
CA ASP A 161 0.81 10.27 -0.76
C ASP A 161 0.77 8.90 -1.49
N SER A 162 -0.40 8.28 -1.67
CA SER A 162 -0.51 7.09 -2.52
C SER A 162 -0.60 7.51 -3.99
N TYR A 163 -0.04 6.71 -4.89
CA TYR A 163 -0.06 7.00 -6.32
C TYR A 163 -0.20 5.74 -7.17
N VAL A 164 -0.77 5.91 -8.35
CA VAL A 164 -0.74 4.93 -9.44
C VAL A 164 -0.35 5.66 -10.72
N ARG A 165 0.44 5.01 -11.57
CA ARG A 165 0.90 5.59 -12.82
C ARG A 165 0.15 5.06 -14.02
N ALA A 166 -0.32 5.95 -14.87
CA ALA A 166 -0.83 5.63 -16.19
C ALA A 166 -0.57 6.79 -17.15
N GLU A 167 0.11 6.52 -18.25
CA GLU A 167 0.27 7.48 -19.34
C GLU A 167 -0.96 7.38 -20.25
N LEU A 168 -1.89 8.33 -20.10
CA LEU A 168 -3.09 8.41 -20.91
C LEU A 168 -3.02 9.60 -21.88
N PRO A 169 -3.48 9.46 -23.15
CA PRO A 169 -3.43 10.55 -24.12
C PRO A 169 -4.22 11.78 -23.68
N GLY A 170 -3.57 12.95 -23.74
CA GLY A 170 -4.22 14.24 -23.49
C GLY A 170 -4.44 14.59 -22.02
N GLU A 171 -3.85 13.82 -21.09
CA GLU A 171 -3.84 14.17 -19.67
C GLU A 171 -2.86 15.29 -19.36
N THR A 172 -3.27 16.17 -18.43
CA THR A 172 -2.49 17.33 -18.01
C THR A 172 -2.58 17.50 -16.50
N GLY A 173 -1.57 18.11 -15.87
CA GLY A 173 -1.58 18.37 -14.42
C GLY A 173 -1.18 17.18 -13.56
N LEU A 174 -0.57 16.16 -14.16
CA LEU A 174 0.06 15.02 -13.49
C LEU A 174 1.58 15.10 -13.64
N THR A 175 2.30 14.68 -12.61
CA THR A 175 3.75 14.48 -12.70
C THR A 175 4.00 13.12 -13.35
N ALA A 176 4.50 13.09 -14.59
CA ALA A 176 4.87 11.85 -15.29
C ALA A 176 3.80 10.73 -15.24
N GLY A 177 2.53 11.10 -15.41
CA GLY A 177 1.40 10.16 -15.39
C GLY A 177 1.03 9.59 -14.01
N TRP A 178 1.59 10.10 -12.91
CA TRP A 178 1.24 9.68 -11.56
C TRP A 178 -0.07 10.32 -11.09
N TYR A 179 -1.12 9.51 -11.02
CA TYR A 179 -2.40 9.86 -10.42
C TYR A 179 -2.32 9.72 -8.90
N PRO A 180 -2.46 10.82 -8.14
CA PRO A 180 -2.61 10.76 -6.69
C PRO A 180 -3.99 10.22 -6.33
N PHE A 181 -4.08 9.47 -5.24
CA PHE A 181 -5.37 9.13 -4.65
C PHE A 181 -5.92 10.36 -3.92
N ARG A 182 -6.92 11.04 -4.47
CA ARG A 182 -7.43 12.29 -3.87
C ARG A 182 -8.84 12.61 -4.32
N LYS A 183 -9.44 13.65 -3.78
CA LYS A 183 -10.81 14.04 -4.12
C LYS A 183 -10.95 14.70 -5.50
N THR A 184 -9.90 15.39 -5.97
CA THR A 184 -9.97 16.21 -7.19
C THR A 184 -9.33 15.54 -8.41
N ALA A 185 -10.06 15.53 -9.52
CA ALA A 185 -9.52 15.07 -10.80
C ALA A 185 -8.40 16.00 -11.32
N PRO A 186 -7.38 15.48 -12.04
CA PRO A 186 -7.14 14.06 -12.28
C PRO A 186 -6.72 13.32 -11.00
N ARG A 187 -7.27 12.11 -10.78
CA ARG A 187 -7.10 11.32 -9.54
C ARG A 187 -7.16 9.81 -9.77
N ALA A 188 -6.65 9.07 -8.80
CA ALA A 188 -6.93 7.66 -8.61
C ALA A 188 -7.96 7.46 -7.49
N MET A 189 -8.68 6.35 -7.57
CA MET A 189 -9.60 5.85 -6.56
C MET A 189 -9.34 4.35 -6.41
N GLY A 190 -9.25 3.88 -5.18
CA GLY A 190 -9.20 2.46 -4.86
C GLY A 190 -10.11 2.17 -3.69
N SER A 191 -10.25 0.90 -3.33
CA SER A 191 -11.13 0.45 -2.25
C SER A 191 -10.55 0.65 -0.85
N GLY A 192 -9.76 1.72 -0.67
CA GLY A 192 -8.93 1.92 0.51
C GLY A 192 -9.69 2.04 1.82
N ALA A 193 -10.90 2.57 1.72
CA ALA A 193 -11.82 2.72 2.82
C ALA A 193 -13.26 2.76 2.29
N PRO A 194 -13.95 1.62 2.14
CA PRO A 194 -15.36 1.59 1.75
C PRO A 194 -16.25 2.52 2.60
N MET A 195 -15.85 2.84 3.84
CA MET A 195 -16.58 3.75 4.72
C MET A 195 -16.54 5.24 4.32
N PHE A 196 -15.50 5.68 3.60
CA PHE A 196 -15.35 7.07 3.15
C PHE A 196 -15.67 7.25 1.66
N ASP A 197 -15.82 6.15 0.93
CA ASP A 197 -15.94 6.15 -0.53
C ASP A 197 -17.29 5.60 -1.02
N SER A 198 -18.34 6.42 -0.89
CA SER A 198 -19.65 6.14 -1.51
C SER A 198 -19.63 6.09 -3.05
N LEU A 199 -18.49 6.41 -3.68
CA LEU A 199 -18.34 6.52 -5.13
C LEU A 199 -17.57 5.35 -5.74
N HIS A 200 -16.93 4.49 -4.94
CA HIS A 200 -16.21 3.33 -5.46
C HIS A 200 -17.19 2.29 -6.02
N PRO A 201 -17.06 1.87 -7.30
CA PRO A 201 -17.98 0.92 -7.90
C PRO A 201 -18.09 -0.42 -7.15
N ASP A 202 -17.00 -0.82 -6.48
CA ASP A 202 -16.92 -2.11 -5.78
C ASP A 202 -17.43 -2.07 -4.32
N LEU A 203 -17.93 -0.93 -3.83
CA LEU A 203 -18.39 -0.79 -2.44
C LEU A 203 -19.45 -1.83 -2.06
N LEU A 204 -20.43 -2.07 -2.93
CA LEU A 204 -21.49 -3.05 -2.68
C LEU A 204 -20.97 -4.48 -2.58
N ALA A 205 -19.95 -4.83 -3.38
CA ALA A 205 -19.30 -6.12 -3.29
C ALA A 205 -18.56 -6.26 -1.95
N ILE A 206 -17.95 -5.18 -1.47
CA ILE A 206 -17.23 -5.18 -0.19
C ILE A 206 -18.21 -5.31 0.98
N GLU A 207 -19.32 -4.56 0.99
CA GLU A 207 -20.35 -4.64 2.04
C GLU A 207 -20.99 -6.03 2.12
N THR A 208 -20.95 -6.79 1.02
CA THR A 208 -21.46 -8.17 0.92
C THR A 208 -20.36 -9.23 0.89
N SER A 209 -19.09 -8.84 1.11
CA SER A 209 -17.91 -9.71 1.06
C SER A 209 -17.86 -10.77 2.16
N GLN A 210 -18.80 -10.75 3.10
CA GLN A 210 -18.93 -11.76 4.12
C GLN A 210 -20.39 -12.09 4.41
N SER A 211 -20.69 -13.37 4.57
CA SER A 211 -22.01 -13.82 5.02
C SER A 211 -22.35 -13.23 6.39
N ALA A 212 -23.61 -12.85 6.59
CA ALA A 212 -24.13 -12.39 7.89
C ALA A 212 -23.94 -13.43 9.01
N LEU A 213 -23.82 -14.72 8.66
CA LEU A 213 -23.56 -15.83 9.59
C LEU A 213 -22.06 -16.15 9.73
N GLY A 214 -21.17 -15.36 9.12
CA GLY A 214 -19.71 -15.45 9.26
C GLY A 214 -19.05 -16.63 8.53
N GLY A 215 -19.82 -17.59 8.00
CA GLY A 215 -19.28 -18.84 7.43
C GLY A 215 -18.69 -18.76 6.02
N VAL A 216 -18.80 -17.62 5.33
CA VAL A 216 -18.26 -17.43 3.97
C VAL A 216 -17.61 -16.06 3.87
N LEU A 217 -16.36 -16.03 3.41
CA LEU A 217 -15.62 -14.83 3.05
C LEU A 217 -15.39 -14.82 1.53
N ALA A 218 -15.72 -13.71 0.88
CA ALA A 218 -15.49 -13.45 -0.52
C ALA A 218 -14.68 -12.15 -0.65
N PRO A 219 -13.34 -12.21 -0.54
CA PRO A 219 -12.49 -11.05 -0.68
C PRO A 219 -12.68 -10.37 -2.04
N VAL A 220 -12.81 -9.04 -2.03
CA VAL A 220 -13.01 -8.23 -3.23
C VAL A 220 -11.65 -7.68 -3.69
N PRO A 221 -11.20 -7.95 -4.91
CA PRO A 221 -9.93 -7.42 -5.40
C PRO A 221 -9.90 -5.89 -5.35
N VAL A 222 -8.74 -5.32 -5.00
CA VAL A 222 -8.58 -3.85 -5.02
C VAL A 222 -8.40 -3.39 -6.45
N ALA A 223 -9.51 -3.09 -7.12
CA ALA A 223 -9.51 -2.43 -8.42
C ALA A 223 -9.17 -0.95 -8.25
N ILE A 224 -8.36 -0.43 -9.18
CA ILE A 224 -7.96 0.97 -9.24
C ILE A 224 -8.70 1.64 -10.40
N TYR A 225 -9.42 2.70 -10.09
CA TYR A 225 -10.08 3.56 -11.07
C TYR A 225 -9.36 4.90 -11.18
N LEU A 226 -9.21 5.39 -12.40
CA LEU A 226 -8.66 6.71 -12.70
C LEU A 226 -9.78 7.63 -13.14
N THR A 227 -9.89 8.80 -12.52
CA THR A 227 -10.68 9.91 -13.06
C THR A 227 -9.72 10.85 -13.78
N THR A 228 -9.87 10.94 -15.10
CA THR A 228 -9.12 11.84 -15.99
C THR A 228 -9.40 13.33 -15.72
N ALA A 229 -8.58 14.24 -16.24
CA ALA A 229 -8.84 15.68 -16.17
C ALA A 229 -10.20 16.07 -16.81
N LYS A 230 -10.68 15.28 -17.78
CA LYS A 230 -12.00 15.43 -18.42
C LYS A 230 -13.15 14.75 -17.66
N LYS A 231 -12.90 14.23 -16.46
CA LYS A 231 -13.87 13.53 -15.59
C LYS A 231 -14.42 12.21 -16.17
N THR A 232 -13.69 11.59 -17.10
CA THR A 232 -13.94 10.21 -17.51
C THR A 232 -13.33 9.25 -16.49
N ASN A 233 -14.10 8.25 -16.06
CA ASN A 233 -13.62 7.17 -15.19
C ASN A 233 -13.17 5.98 -16.03
N LEU A 234 -12.00 5.44 -15.69
CA LEU A 234 -11.38 4.29 -16.35
C LEU A 234 -10.93 3.30 -15.27
N ARG A 235 -11.10 2.01 -15.50
CA ARG A 235 -10.51 0.99 -14.62
C ARG A 235 -9.09 0.70 -15.12
N ALA A 236 -8.09 1.03 -14.32
CA ALA A 236 -6.68 0.86 -14.69
C ALA A 236 -6.19 -0.57 -14.47
N GLY A 237 -6.76 -1.28 -13.50
CA GLY A 237 -6.37 -2.65 -13.19
C GLY A 237 -6.58 -2.96 -11.73
N VAL A 238 -5.97 -4.06 -11.28
CA VAL A 238 -6.11 -4.60 -9.93
C VAL A 238 -4.76 -4.67 -9.24
N VAL A 239 -4.75 -4.40 -7.93
CA VAL A 239 -3.56 -4.63 -7.10
C VAL A 239 -3.39 -6.15 -6.94
N PRO A 240 -2.28 -6.74 -7.41
CA PRO A 240 -2.12 -8.19 -7.43
C PRO A 240 -2.18 -8.78 -6.02
N ASP A 241 -2.85 -9.91 -5.83
CA ASP A 241 -2.83 -10.68 -4.56
C ASP A 241 -3.26 -9.90 -3.30
N PHE A 242 -4.07 -8.84 -3.49
CA PHE A 242 -4.53 -7.93 -2.45
C PHE A 242 -6.03 -7.66 -2.61
N CYS A 243 -6.80 -8.00 -1.60
CA CYS A 243 -8.26 -7.80 -1.57
C CYS A 243 -8.71 -7.00 -0.33
N VAL A 244 -9.94 -6.50 -0.38
CA VAL A 244 -10.67 -5.88 0.73
C VAL A 244 -11.87 -6.75 1.09
N CYS A 245 -12.18 -6.83 2.38
CA CYS A 245 -13.33 -7.60 2.87
C CYS A 245 -13.79 -7.14 4.25
N HIS A 246 -14.91 -7.71 4.71
CA HIS A 246 -15.26 -7.76 6.11
C HIS A 246 -14.58 -8.92 6.84
N MET A 247 -14.24 -8.71 8.09
CA MET A 247 -13.62 -9.72 8.96
C MET A 247 -14.44 -10.02 10.23
N LYS A 248 -15.78 -9.96 10.16
CA LYS A 248 -16.67 -10.26 11.30
C LYS A 248 -16.43 -11.68 11.80
N GLY A 249 -16.12 -11.83 13.08
CA GLY A 249 -15.85 -13.15 13.68
C GLY A 249 -14.47 -13.73 13.34
N LEU A 250 -13.62 -13.01 12.60
CA LEU A 250 -12.23 -13.38 12.40
C LEU A 250 -11.34 -12.63 13.39
N THR A 251 -10.29 -13.30 13.88
CA THR A 251 -9.21 -12.64 14.61
C THR A 251 -8.25 -11.98 13.62
N PRO A 252 -7.57 -10.88 13.98
CA PRO A 252 -6.48 -10.34 13.15
C PRO A 252 -5.46 -11.41 12.78
N ARG A 253 -5.00 -11.41 11.52
CA ARG A 253 -4.14 -12.44 10.90
C ARG A 253 -4.76 -13.82 10.78
N ALA A 254 -6.09 -13.94 10.83
CA ALA A 254 -6.77 -15.18 10.50
C ALA A 254 -6.35 -15.64 9.09
N LYS A 255 -5.97 -16.90 8.98
CA LYS A 255 -5.71 -17.55 7.69
C LYS A 255 -7.00 -18.23 7.25
N VAL A 256 -7.47 -17.89 6.07
CA VAL A 256 -8.70 -18.42 5.48
C VAL A 256 -8.39 -19.02 4.12
N GLU A 257 -9.13 -20.07 3.76
CA GLU A 257 -9.05 -20.68 2.43
C GLU A 257 -10.24 -20.21 1.61
N VAL A 258 -9.97 -19.66 0.43
CA VAL A 258 -10.98 -19.22 -0.53
C VAL A 258 -10.62 -19.82 -1.88
N ASN A 259 -11.48 -20.67 -2.43
CA ASN A 259 -11.26 -21.34 -3.71
C ASN A 259 -9.90 -22.09 -3.81
N GLY A 260 -9.44 -22.70 -2.72
CA GLY A 260 -8.16 -23.42 -2.65
C GLY A 260 -6.92 -22.52 -2.49
N GLU A 261 -7.12 -21.21 -2.39
CA GLU A 261 -6.05 -20.24 -2.13
C GLU A 261 -6.06 -19.82 -0.66
N GLN A 262 -4.88 -19.71 -0.05
CA GLN A 262 -4.76 -19.24 1.32
C GLN A 262 -4.60 -17.72 1.37
N TRP A 263 -5.40 -17.07 2.21
CA TRP A 263 -5.40 -15.63 2.44
C TRP A 263 -5.19 -15.32 3.92
N MET A 264 -4.42 -14.28 4.23
CA MET A 264 -4.27 -13.73 5.56
C MET A 264 -5.08 -12.43 5.66
N VAL A 265 -6.03 -12.40 6.61
CA VAL A 265 -6.95 -11.28 6.80
C VAL A 265 -6.46 -10.39 7.95
N ILE A 266 -6.25 -9.11 7.68
CA ILE A 266 -5.68 -8.14 8.61
C ILE A 266 -6.53 -6.86 8.59
N PRO A 267 -6.92 -6.30 9.76
CA PRO A 267 -7.65 -5.04 9.82
C PRO A 267 -6.94 -3.92 9.05
N ILE A 268 -7.68 -2.98 8.46
CA ILE A 268 -7.10 -1.87 7.70
C ILE A 268 -6.29 -0.91 8.59
N ALA A 269 -6.77 -0.64 9.81
CA ALA A 269 -6.02 0.10 10.82
C ALA A 269 -6.30 -0.48 12.22
N HIS A 270 -7.31 0.02 12.94
CA HIS A 270 -7.77 -0.54 14.21
C HIS A 270 -9.07 -1.33 14.03
N LEU A 271 -9.11 -2.56 14.55
CA LEU A 271 -10.30 -3.41 14.56
C LEU A 271 -11.26 -2.98 15.68
N THR A 272 -12.45 -2.52 15.31
CA THR A 272 -13.54 -2.26 16.25
C THR A 272 -14.77 -3.09 15.89
N LEU A 273 -15.37 -3.75 16.89
CA LEU A 273 -16.53 -4.63 16.70
C LEU A 273 -17.86 -3.87 16.67
N THR A 274 -17.84 -2.63 17.15
CA THR A 274 -18.97 -1.70 17.12
C THR A 274 -18.59 -0.51 16.26
N LYS A 275 -19.50 -0.11 15.37
CA LYS A 275 -19.33 1.12 14.59
C LYS A 275 -19.24 2.30 15.59
N PRO A 276 -18.14 3.07 15.60
CA PRO A 276 -17.99 4.16 16.55
C PRO A 276 -19.05 5.25 16.30
N GLU A 277 -19.52 5.91 17.37
CA GLU A 277 -20.48 7.02 17.28
C GLU A 277 -19.87 8.28 16.65
N HIS A 278 -18.56 8.48 16.87
CA HIS A 278 -17.75 9.52 16.26
C HIS A 278 -16.52 8.91 15.59
N TRP A 279 -16.32 9.24 14.32
CA TRP A 279 -15.29 8.63 13.49
C TRP A 279 -13.90 9.15 13.85
N HIS A 280 -13.00 8.24 14.22
CA HIS A 280 -11.57 8.48 14.31
C HIS A 280 -10.89 7.77 13.12
N TYR A 281 -9.91 8.42 12.49
CA TYR A 281 -9.15 7.89 11.33
C TYR A 281 -8.53 6.51 11.59
N ASP A 282 -8.35 6.17 12.87
CA ASP A 282 -7.74 4.92 13.28
C ASP A 282 -8.75 3.75 13.28
N ASP A 283 -10.06 3.99 13.43
CA ASP A 283 -11.06 2.94 13.61
C ASP A 283 -11.68 2.48 12.29
N THR A 284 -11.34 1.26 11.87
CA THR A 284 -11.74 0.70 10.56
C THR A 284 -12.89 -0.30 10.66
N PHE A 285 -13.58 -0.34 11.81
CA PHE A 285 -14.66 -1.27 12.08
C PHE A 285 -14.20 -2.71 11.78
N THR A 286 -14.98 -3.45 11.00
CA THR A 286 -14.68 -4.83 10.59
C THR A 286 -14.09 -4.89 9.19
N TYR A 287 -13.59 -3.78 8.63
CA TYR A 287 -12.93 -3.78 7.34
C TYR A 287 -11.49 -4.29 7.46
N ALA A 288 -11.11 -5.10 6.50
CA ALA A 288 -9.82 -5.77 6.47
C ALA A 288 -9.27 -5.87 5.05
N TYR A 289 -7.95 -5.92 4.98
CA TYR A 289 -7.25 -6.40 3.80
C TYR A 289 -7.00 -7.89 3.90
N ALA A 290 -7.21 -8.59 2.79
CA ALA A 290 -6.83 -9.98 2.63
C ALA A 290 -5.63 -10.06 1.68
N TYR A 291 -4.53 -10.60 2.20
CA TYR A 291 -3.29 -10.81 1.45
C TYR A 291 -3.17 -12.28 1.09
N ARG A 292 -2.91 -12.60 -0.18
CA ARG A 292 -2.67 -13.99 -0.56
C ARG A 292 -1.39 -14.47 0.13
N MET A 293 -1.34 -15.73 0.58
CA MET A 293 -0.21 -16.34 1.28
C MET A 293 0.57 -17.32 0.41
N ASN A 294 -0.12 -18.03 -0.49
CA ASN A 294 0.47 -18.99 -1.43
C ASN A 294 -0.18 -18.85 -2.80
N ALA A 295 0.65 -18.75 -3.84
CA ALA A 295 0.30 -18.96 -5.24
C ALA A 295 1.19 -20.08 -5.75
#